data_AF-B8AGR2-F1
#
_entry.id   AF-B8AGR2-F1
#
_cell.length_a   1.000
_cell.length_b   1.000
_cell.length_c   1.000
_cell.angle_alpha   90.00
_cell.angle_beta   90.00
_cell.angle_gamma   90.00
#
_symmetry.space_group_name_H-M   'P 1'
#
loop_
_entity.id
_entity.type
_entity.pdbx_description
1 polymer ?
#
loop_
_entity_poly.entity_id
_entity_poly.type
_entity_poly.pdbx_seq_one_letter_code
_entity_poly.pdbx_strand_id
1 'polypeptide(L)'
;MFSWLLRIASACLGPARRYARTRKDEDGGDNGGGVADGLLWSRDLGRHAAGEFSFAVVQANEALEDHSQVETGSAATFVGVYDGHGGADAVASYLITSSHT
;
A
#
# COMPACT_ATOMS: atom_id res chain seq x y z
N MET A 1 12.62 2.60 -28.45
CA MET A 1 12.12 4.00 -28.34
C MET A 1 10.63 4.09 -27.97
N PHE A 2 9.84 2.99 -27.99
CA PHE A 2 8.41 3.00 -27.60
C PHE A 2 8.09 2.39 -26.22
N SER A 3 9.09 2.00 -25.44
CA SER A 3 8.92 1.29 -24.15
C SER A 3 8.04 2.06 -23.15
N TRP A 4 8.16 3.40 -23.11
CA TRP A 4 7.31 4.28 -22.30
C TRP A 4 5.81 4.11 -22.64
N LEU A 5 5.47 4.05 -23.93
CA LEU A 5 4.07 3.96 -24.36
C LEU A 5 3.44 2.62 -23.97
N LEU A 6 4.20 1.53 -24.09
CA LEU A 6 3.75 0.22 -23.59
C LEU A 6 3.58 0.21 -22.06
N ARG A 7 4.41 0.95 -21.30
CA ARG A 7 4.27 1.07 -19.83
C ARG A 7 3.01 1.82 -19.44
N ILE A 8 2.69 2.92 -20.13
CA ILE A 8 1.43 3.65 -19.92
C ILE A 8 0.25 2.78 -20.30
N ALA A 9 0.26 2.15 -21.48
CA ALA A 9 -0.83 1.27 -21.90
C ALA A 9 -1.03 0.12 -20.89
N SER A 10 0.03 -0.56 -20.47
CA SER A 10 -0.06 -1.63 -19.47
C SER A 10 -0.58 -1.17 -18.11
N ALA A 11 -0.26 0.07 -17.69
CA ALA A 11 -0.77 0.64 -16.45
C ALA A 11 -2.23 1.08 -16.58
N CYS A 12 -2.66 1.52 -17.75
CA CYS A 12 -4.04 1.94 -18.02
C CYS A 12 -5.02 0.78 -18.23
N LEU A 13 -4.54 -0.38 -18.70
CA LEU A 13 -5.36 -1.57 -18.94
C LEU A 13 -5.46 -2.51 -17.73
N GLY A 14 -4.72 -2.24 -16.65
CA GLY A 14 -4.76 -3.04 -15.42
C GLY A 14 -5.88 -2.59 -14.47
N PRO A 15 -6.43 -3.51 -13.64
CA PRO A 15 -7.33 -3.12 -12.55
C PRO A 15 -6.61 -2.21 -11.56
N ALA A 16 -7.36 -1.30 -10.93
CA ALA A 16 -6.85 -0.48 -9.84
C ALA A 16 -6.27 -1.38 -8.74
N ARG A 17 -5.09 -1.05 -8.26
CA ARG A 17 -4.41 -1.84 -7.23
C ARG A 17 -4.44 -1.10 -5.91
N ARG A 18 -4.81 -1.82 -4.85
CA ARG A 18 -4.87 -1.30 -3.49
C ARG A 18 -3.84 -1.99 -2.63
N TYR A 19 -3.10 -1.19 -1.88
CA TYR A 19 -2.07 -1.67 -0.97
C TYR A 19 -2.30 -1.03 0.39
N ALA A 20 -2.59 -1.84 1.39
CA ALA A 20 -2.72 -1.42 2.77
C ALA A 20 -2.11 -2.51 3.64
N ARG A 21 -1.46 -2.10 4.74
CA ARG A 21 -1.09 -3.04 5.80
C ARG A 21 -2.30 -3.20 6.72
N THR A 22 -3.16 -4.17 6.44
CA THR A 22 -4.07 -4.71 7.47
C THR A 22 -3.29 -5.70 8.32
N ARG A 23 -3.61 -5.82 9.62
CA ARG A 23 -2.94 -6.75 10.53
C ARG A 23 -2.82 -8.14 9.87
N LYS A 24 -1.66 -8.75 10.08
CA LYS A 24 -1.20 -9.96 9.42
C LYS A 24 -2.07 -11.16 9.80
N ASP A 25 -3.15 -11.34 9.07
CA ASP A 25 -3.85 -12.60 8.86
C ASP A 25 -4.33 -12.52 7.40
N GLU A 26 -3.91 -13.45 6.54
CA GLU A 26 -4.31 -13.56 5.12
C GLU A 26 -3.60 -12.61 4.13
N ASP A 27 -2.37 -12.95 3.71
CA ASP A 27 -2.12 -13.20 2.28
C ASP A 27 -0.81 -13.99 2.11
N GLY A 28 -0.89 -15.10 1.37
CA GLY A 28 0.21 -16.02 1.15
C GLY A 28 1.05 -15.60 -0.05
N GLY A 29 2.36 -15.50 0.17
CA GLY A 29 3.38 -15.68 -0.86
C GLY A 29 3.91 -14.41 -1.51
N ASP A 30 5.10 -13.98 -1.10
CA ASP A 30 6.22 -13.90 -2.03
C ASP A 30 7.55 -14.02 -1.27
N ASN A 31 8.51 -14.65 -1.94
CA ASN A 31 9.77 -15.15 -1.43
C ASN A 31 10.84 -14.05 -1.56
N GLY A 32 11.28 -13.47 -0.44
CA GLY A 32 12.33 -12.44 -0.43
C GLY A 32 13.07 -12.42 0.89
N GLY A 33 14.18 -13.17 0.96
CA GLY A 33 14.95 -13.41 2.18
C GLY A 33 15.42 -12.13 2.88
N GLY A 34 14.93 -11.95 4.10
CA GLY A 34 15.41 -11.03 5.11
C GLY A 34 14.63 -11.34 6.38
N VAL A 35 15.28 -11.34 7.54
CA VAL A 35 14.62 -11.51 8.83
C VAL A 35 13.64 -10.34 8.99
N ALA A 36 12.41 -10.51 8.51
CA ALA A 36 11.38 -9.51 8.60
C ALA A 36 10.98 -9.45 10.08
N ASP A 37 11.59 -8.51 10.80
CA ASP A 37 11.06 -8.01 12.06
C ASP A 37 9.57 -7.79 11.84
N GLY A 38 8.71 -8.51 12.56
CA GLY A 38 7.26 -8.50 12.33
C GLY A 38 6.64 -7.09 12.46
N LEU A 39 7.43 -6.15 12.98
CA LEU A 39 7.14 -4.73 13.11
C LEU A 39 7.32 -3.95 11.79
N LEU A 40 8.20 -4.38 10.88
CA LEU A 40 8.41 -3.77 9.57
C LEU A 40 7.61 -4.50 8.48
N TRP A 41 6.84 -3.74 7.73
CA TRP A 41 6.24 -4.17 6.48
C TRP A 41 6.65 -3.18 5.40
N SER A 42 7.08 -3.69 4.26
CA SER A 42 7.48 -2.87 3.13
C SER A 42 6.98 -3.46 1.84
N ARG A 43 6.71 -2.59 0.89
CA ARG A 43 6.50 -2.93 -0.49
C ARG A 43 7.66 -2.40 -1.31
N ASP A 44 8.26 -3.29 -2.08
CA ASP A 44 9.27 -2.92 -3.06
C ASP A 44 8.72 -1.96 -4.12
N LEU A 45 9.62 -1.40 -4.92
CA LEU A 45 9.29 -0.46 -6.00
C LEU A 45 8.22 -1.04 -6.95
N GLY A 46 7.00 -0.55 -6.79
CA GLY A 46 5.86 -0.75 -7.68
C GLY A 46 5.89 0.22 -8.84
N ARG A 47 5.31 -0.21 -9.97
CA ARG A 47 5.22 0.59 -11.20
C ARG A 47 3.83 1.20 -11.36
N HIS A 48 3.79 2.47 -11.73
CA HIS A 48 2.61 3.24 -12.11
C HIS A 48 2.84 3.95 -13.46
N ALA A 49 1.76 4.41 -14.10
CA ALA A 49 1.82 5.14 -15.36
C ALA A 49 2.70 6.42 -15.28
N ALA A 50 2.79 7.03 -14.10
CA ALA A 50 3.54 8.26 -13.85
C ALA A 50 4.94 8.05 -13.23
N GLY A 51 5.35 6.80 -12.94
CA GLY A 51 6.65 6.53 -12.33
C GLY A 51 6.73 5.24 -11.51
N GLU A 52 7.66 5.21 -10.57
CA GLU A 52 7.85 4.09 -9.64
C GLU A 52 7.70 4.60 -8.20
N PHE A 53 7.13 3.79 -7.32
CA PHE A 53 6.92 4.13 -5.91
C PHE A 53 7.21 2.92 -5.02
N SER A 54 7.71 3.15 -3.81
CA SER A 54 7.77 2.14 -2.75
C SER A 54 7.15 2.74 -1.50
N PHE A 55 6.75 1.89 -0.55
CA PHE A 55 6.29 2.37 0.75
C PHE A 55 6.50 1.33 1.84
N ALA A 56 6.65 1.79 3.08
CA ALA A 56 6.88 0.95 4.23
C ALA A 56 6.17 1.51 5.46
N VAL A 57 5.86 0.61 6.40
CA VAL A 57 5.27 0.90 7.70
C VAL A 57 6.12 0.20 8.75
N VAL A 58 6.62 0.96 9.71
CA VAL A 58 7.36 0.45 10.86
C VAL A 58 6.52 0.66 12.11
N GLN A 59 6.24 -0.42 12.81
CA GLN A 59 5.54 -0.36 14.09
C GLN A 59 6.54 -0.01 15.20
N ALA A 60 6.37 1.15 15.82
CA ALA A 60 7.19 1.59 16.96
C ALA A 60 6.51 1.34 18.33
N ASN A 61 5.17 1.32 18.36
CA ASN A 61 4.39 1.13 19.58
C ASN A 61 3.91 -0.32 19.74
N GLU A 62 3.45 -0.69 20.93
CA GLU A 62 2.89 -2.02 21.22
C GLU A 62 1.72 -2.38 20.28
N ALA A 63 0.88 -1.41 19.95
CA ALA A 63 -0.14 -1.51 18.93
C ALA A 63 0.22 -0.63 17.72
N LEU A 64 0.01 -1.16 16.52
CA LEU A 64 0.02 -0.35 15.30
C LEU A 64 -1.30 0.43 15.21
N GLU A 65 -1.25 1.72 15.49
CA GLU A 65 -2.38 2.66 15.37
C GLU A 65 -2.34 3.43 14.04
N ASP A 66 -1.14 3.58 13.47
CA ASP A 66 -0.95 4.25 12.19
C ASP A 66 -1.47 3.39 11.05
N HIS A 67 -2.13 4.04 10.11
CA HIS A 67 -2.63 3.42 8.90
C HIS A 67 -2.05 4.08 7.66
N SER A 68 -1.86 3.29 6.61
CA SER A 68 -1.46 3.81 5.30
C SER A 68 -2.17 3.03 4.21
N GLN A 69 -2.56 3.72 3.14
CA GLN A 69 -3.06 3.10 1.94
C GLN A 69 -2.47 3.74 0.69
N VAL A 70 -2.20 2.91 -0.31
CA VAL A 70 -1.86 3.35 -1.66
C VAL A 70 -2.83 2.71 -2.63
N GLU A 71 -3.51 3.54 -3.42
CA GLU A 71 -4.37 3.10 -4.50
C GLU A 71 -3.82 3.65 -5.82
N THR A 72 -3.53 2.76 -6.77
CA THR A 72 -3.02 3.15 -8.10
C THR A 72 -4.07 2.88 -9.15
N GLY A 73 -4.54 3.93 -9.82
CA GLY A 73 -5.39 3.87 -11.00
C GLY A 73 -4.62 4.19 -12.28
N SER A 74 -5.27 4.17 -13.44
CA SER A 74 -4.64 4.42 -14.74
C SER A 74 -4.01 5.82 -14.86
N ALA A 75 -4.64 6.84 -14.27
CA ALA A 75 -4.24 8.25 -14.41
C ALA A 75 -3.66 8.88 -13.13
N ALA A 76 -3.86 8.25 -11.97
CA ALA A 76 -3.50 8.83 -10.69
C ALA A 76 -3.08 7.77 -9.67
N THR A 77 -2.33 8.21 -8.67
CA THR A 77 -2.05 7.45 -7.46
C THR A 77 -2.58 8.23 -6.27
N PHE A 78 -3.40 7.59 -5.45
CA PHE A 78 -3.85 8.09 -4.16
C PHE A 78 -2.93 7.52 -3.07
N VAL A 79 -2.43 8.39 -2.20
CA VAL A 79 -1.62 8.00 -1.03
C VAL A 79 -2.28 8.61 0.20
N GLY A 80 -2.67 7.75 1.14
CA GLY A 80 -3.17 8.13 2.45
C GLY A 80 -2.20 7.68 3.54
N VAL A 81 -1.83 8.61 4.43
CA VAL A 81 -1.06 8.35 5.66
C VAL A 81 -1.85 8.93 6.81
N TYR A 82 -2.15 8.10 7.80
CA TYR A 82 -3.04 8.44 8.91
C TYR A 82 -2.31 8.13 10.21
N ASP A 83 -2.06 9.18 10.99
CA ASP A 83 -1.48 9.11 12.33
C ASP A 83 -2.56 8.67 13.32
N GLY A 84 -2.36 7.50 13.92
CA GLY A 84 -3.32 6.92 14.84
C GLY A 84 -3.13 7.47 16.26
N HIS A 85 -4.22 7.73 16.97
CA HIS A 85 -4.14 8.13 18.38
C HIS A 85 -5.31 7.60 19.21
N GLY A 86 -5.01 7.13 20.42
CA GLY A 86 -6.02 6.72 21.42
C GLY A 86 -6.44 5.26 21.35
N GLY A 87 -5.63 4.38 20.77
CA GLY A 87 -5.90 2.96 20.63
C GLY A 87 -6.23 2.53 19.19
N ALA A 88 -5.80 1.34 18.80
CA ALA A 88 -5.98 0.80 17.45
C ALA A 88 -7.45 0.71 16.98
N ASP A 89 -8.40 0.57 17.90
CA ASP A 89 -9.83 0.47 17.58
C ASP A 89 -10.47 1.82 17.20
N ALA A 90 -9.85 2.95 17.56
CA ALA A 90 -10.42 4.29 17.32
C ALA A 90 -10.31 4.74 15.86
N VAL A 91 -9.32 4.22 15.11
CA VAL A 91 -8.90 4.76 13.81
C VAL A 91 -9.00 3.76 12.65
N ALA A 92 -8.99 2.46 12.92
CA ALA A 92 -8.87 1.42 11.89
C ALA A 92 -10.10 1.26 10.96
N SER A 93 -11.30 1.61 11.43
CA SER A 93 -12.54 1.17 10.79
C SER A 93 -13.16 2.16 9.79
N TYR A 94 -12.84 3.46 9.87
CA TYR A 94 -13.58 4.51 9.14
C TYR A 94 -12.92 4.97 7.84
N LEU A 95 -11.60 4.81 7.69
CA LEU A 95 -10.85 5.39 6.55
C LEU A 95 -10.64 4.40 5.40
N ILE A 96 -10.72 3.09 5.66
CA ILE A 96 -10.37 2.03 4.71
C ILE A 96 -11.60 1.52 3.92
N THR A 97 -12.84 1.78 4.36
CA THR A 97 -14.03 1.16 3.74
C THR A 97 -14.79 2.09 2.78
N SER A 98 -14.44 3.39 2.71
CA SER A 98 -15.22 4.38 1.95
C SER A 98 -14.83 4.60 0.49
N SER A 99 -13.82 3.91 -0.06
CA SER A 99 -13.42 4.04 -1.48
C SER A 99 -14.22 3.17 -2.46
N HIS A 100 -15.45 2.78 -2.10
CA HIS A 100 -16.38 2.09 -3.01
C HIS A 100 -17.33 3.10 -3.66
N THR A 101 -17.00 3.53 -4.89
CA THR A 101 -17.96 4.02 -5.90
C THR A 101 -17.58 3.44 -7.24
#